data_AF-A0A9D1ZXR3-F1
#
_entry.id   AF-A0A9D1ZXR3-F1
#
_cell.length_a   1.000
_cell.length_b   1.000
_cell.length_c   1.000
_cell.angle_alpha   90.00
_cell.angle_beta   90.00
_cell.angle_gamma   90.00
#
_symmetry.space_group_name_H-M   'P 1'
#
loop_
_entity.id
_entity.type
_entity.pdbx_description
1 polymer ?
#
loop_
_entity_poly.entity_id
_entity_poly.type
_entity_poly.pdbx_seq_one_letter_code
_entity_poly.pdbx_strand_id
1 'polypeptide(L)'
;MTVNGKISGGSLYIFLSGELDEYNAALVRGEVDALIEKNLACDRVVLDLAGVKFMDSTGIGFLIGRYKKLKRSATPMYIQSPDFAADKILTMSGIYSLIPKL
;
A
#
# COMPACT_ATOMS: atom_id res chain seq x y z
N MET A 1 11.14 -7.06 -4.62
CA MET A 1 9.72 -6.70 -4.87
C MET A 1 9.67 -5.59 -5.92
N THR A 2 8.64 -5.57 -6.78
CA THR A 2 8.49 -4.56 -7.85
C THR A 2 7.32 -3.63 -7.56
N VAL A 3 7.44 -2.37 -8.00
CA VAL A 3 6.43 -1.32 -7.83
C VAL A 3 6.06 -0.73 -9.18
N ASN A 4 4.77 -0.63 -9.48
CA ASN A 4 4.27 0.07 -10.66
C ASN A 4 3.16 1.05 -10.29
N GLY A 5 3.17 2.25 -10.86
CA GLY A 5 2.15 3.28 -10.63
C GLY A 5 1.28 3.53 -11.87
N LYS A 6 -0.02 3.72 -11.68
CA LYS A 6 -0.96 4.12 -12.74
C LYS A 6 -1.99 5.10 -12.20
N ILE A 7 -2.28 6.16 -12.94
CA ILE A 7 -3.36 7.09 -12.62
C ILE A 7 -4.58 6.72 -13.46
N SER A 8 -5.75 6.64 -12.82
CA SER A 8 -7.02 6.42 -13.52
C SER A 8 -8.18 6.98 -12.70
N GLY A 9 -9.04 7.80 -13.32
CA GLY A 9 -10.22 8.36 -12.67
C GLY A 9 -9.92 9.08 -11.35
N GLY A 10 -8.95 10.00 -11.36
CA GLY A 10 -8.53 10.77 -10.18
C GLY A 10 -7.79 9.96 -9.10
N SER A 11 -7.57 8.66 -9.32
CA SER A 11 -6.99 7.76 -8.32
C SER A 11 -5.60 7.29 -8.75
N LEU A 12 -4.65 7.27 -7.82
CA LEU A 12 -3.34 6.63 -8.01
C LEU A 12 -3.41 5.17 -7.57
N TYR A 13 -3.20 4.25 -8.51
CA TYR A 13 -3.05 2.83 -8.25
C TYR A 13 -1.56 2.49 -8.18
N ILE A 14 -1.17 1.78 -7.14
CA ILE A 14 0.19 1.31 -6.93
C ILE A 14 0.15 -0.22 -6.83
N PHE A 15 0.69 -0.89 -7.83
CA PHE A 15 0.74 -2.34 -7.92
C PHE A 15 2.03 -2.85 -7.31
N LEU A 16 1.87 -3.72 -6.32
CA LEU A 16 2.96 -4.34 -5.59
C LEU A 16 3.07 -5.81 -5.97
N SER A 17 4.29 -6.29 -6.26
CA SER A 17 4.50 -7.70 -6.58
C SER A 17 5.80 -8.26 -6.01
N GLY A 18 5.73 -9.47 -5.44
CA GLY A 18 6.81 -10.11 -4.70
C GLY A 18 6.51 -10.23 -3.20
N GLU A 19 7.54 -10.10 -2.37
CA GLU A 19 7.45 -10.29 -0.92
C GLU A 19 7.60 -8.94 -0.21
N LEU A 20 6.72 -8.67 0.76
CA LEU A 20 6.74 -7.47 1.58
C LEU A 20 7.22 -7.83 3.00
N ASP A 21 8.54 -7.90 3.15
CA ASP A 21 9.26 -8.35 4.34
C ASP A 21 10.33 -7.34 4.79
N GLU A 22 11.10 -7.68 5.83
CA GLU A 22 12.20 -6.86 6.34
C GLU A 22 13.22 -6.43 5.26
N TYR A 23 13.56 -7.34 4.35
CA TYR A 23 14.55 -7.10 3.30
C TYR A 23 14.06 -6.13 2.22
N ASN A 24 12.81 -6.27 1.78
CA ASN A 24 12.27 -5.49 0.65
C ASN A 24 11.57 -4.19 1.08
N ALA A 25 11.04 -4.13 2.31
CA ALA A 25 10.19 -3.01 2.73
C ALA A 25 10.92 -1.65 2.76
N ALA A 26 12.23 -1.63 3.00
CA ALA A 26 13.03 -0.41 2.97
C ALA A 26 13.17 0.16 1.55
N LEU A 27 13.49 -0.71 0.58
CA LEU A 27 13.66 -0.33 -0.82
C LEU A 27 12.35 0.17 -1.42
N VAL A 28 11.29 -0.62 -1.27
CA VAL A 28 9.97 -0.33 -1.86
C VAL A 28 9.31 0.90 -1.24
N ARG A 29 9.65 1.21 0.02
CA ARG A 29 9.15 2.42 0.68
C ARG A 29 9.52 3.67 -0.11
N GLY A 30 10.76 3.80 -0.55
CA GLY A 30 11.22 4.97 -1.30
C GLY A 30 10.49 5.14 -2.63
N GLU A 31 10.32 4.04 -3.37
CA GLU A 31 9.61 4.04 -4.65
C GLU A 31 8.13 4.43 -4.50
N VAL A 32 7.43 3.83 -3.53
CA VAL A 32 6.03 4.13 -3.25
C VAL A 32 5.85 5.55 -2.74
N ASP A 33 6.75 6.00 -1.87
CA ASP A 33 6.73 7.36 -1.33
C ASP A 33 6.94 8.41 -2.43
N ALA A 34 7.83 8.15 -3.39
CA ALA A 34 8.06 9.02 -4.54
C ALA A 34 6.86 9.04 -5.50
N LEU A 35 6.18 7.90 -5.71
CA LEU A 35 4.94 7.85 -6.49
C LEU A 35 3.83 8.67 -5.84
N ILE A 36 3.68 8.59 -4.52
CA ILE A 36 2.69 9.38 -3.77
C ILE A 36 3.00 10.88 -3.90
N GLU A 37 4.25 11.28 -3.65
CA GLU A 37 4.66 12.70 -3.68
C GLU A 37 4.51 13.33 -5.06
N LYS A 38 4.79 12.59 -6.13
CA LYS A 38 4.62 13.07 -7.51
C LYS A 38 3.15 13.25 -7.90
N ASN A 39 2.22 12.66 -7.16
CA ASN A 39 0.81 12.55 -7.54
C ASN A 39 -0.14 13.00 -6.42
N LEU A 40 0.27 13.97 -5.60
CA LEU A 40 -0.52 14.50 -4.48
C LEU A 40 -1.88 15.12 -4.89
N ALA A 41 -2.05 15.45 -6.18
CA ALA A 41 -3.31 15.94 -6.72
C ALA A 41 -4.38 14.85 -6.93
N CYS A 42 -4.05 13.56 -6.72
CA CYS A 42 -5.03 12.48 -6.80
C CYS A 42 -5.98 12.50 -5.60
N ASP A 43 -7.25 12.19 -5.86
CA ASP A 43 -8.31 12.14 -4.85
C ASP A 43 -8.12 11.00 -3.85
N ARG A 44 -7.39 9.95 -4.24
CA ARG A 44 -7.10 8.77 -3.40
C ARG A 44 -5.92 7.97 -3.91
N VAL A 45 -5.37 7.14 -3.03
CA VAL A 45 -4.34 6.14 -3.35
C VAL A 45 -4.88 4.74 -3.08
N VAL A 46 -4.66 3.82 -4.01
CA VAL A 46 -5.05 2.42 -3.90
C VAL A 46 -3.79 1.55 -4.03
N LEU A 47 -3.48 0.78 -2.98
CA LEU A 47 -2.45 -0.25 -3.05
C LEU A 47 -3.06 -1.57 -3.52
N ASP A 48 -2.60 -2.06 -4.66
CA ASP A 48 -2.96 -3.37 -5.17
C ASP A 48 -1.94 -4.42 -4.70
N LEU A 49 -2.44 -5.41 -3.98
CA LEU A 49 -1.66 -6.49 -3.38
C LEU A 49 -1.79 -7.82 -4.13
N ALA A 50 -2.36 -7.85 -5.34
CA ALA A 50 -2.58 -9.09 -6.10
C ALA A 50 -1.28 -9.86 -6.39
N GLY A 51 -0.18 -9.13 -6.55
CA GLY A 51 1.15 -9.69 -6.77
C GLY A 51 1.93 -9.97 -5.48
N VAL A 52 1.42 -9.61 -4.31
CA VAL A 52 2.12 -9.81 -3.03
C VAL A 52 1.89 -11.25 -2.57
N LYS A 53 2.96 -12.02 -2.46
CA LYS A 53 2.93 -13.46 -2.12
C LYS A 53 3.28 -13.77 -0.67
N PHE A 54 3.90 -12.82 0.01
CA PHE A 54 4.28 -12.93 1.40
C PHE A 54 4.22 -11.55 2.07
N MET A 55 3.77 -11.53 3.32
CA MET A 55 3.71 -10.34 4.15
C MET A 55 3.98 -10.72 5.61
N ASP A 56 4.72 -9.89 6.34
CA ASP A 56 4.99 -10.04 7.77
C ASP A 56 4.57 -8.77 8.56
N SER A 57 5.06 -8.63 9.80
CA SER A 57 4.85 -7.42 10.61
C SER A 57 5.50 -6.18 9.99
N THR A 58 6.59 -6.33 9.25
CA THR A 58 7.23 -5.24 8.49
C THR A 58 6.29 -4.73 7.41
N GLY A 59 5.57 -5.61 6.72
CA GLY A 59 4.55 -5.23 5.74
C GLY A 59 3.40 -4.41 6.34
N ILE A 60 2.99 -4.72 7.57
CA ILE A 60 2.00 -3.90 8.30
C ILE A 60 2.58 -2.52 8.65
N GLY A 61 3.81 -2.47 9.18
CA GLY A 61 4.51 -1.22 9.43
C GLY A 61 4.71 -0.39 8.16
N PHE A 62 4.88 -1.07 7.02
CA PHE A 62 4.94 -0.45 5.71
C PHE A 62 3.62 0.30 5.43
N LEU A 63 2.49 -0.38 5.50
CA LEU A 63 1.18 0.21 5.20
C LEU A 63 0.84 1.39 6.14
N ILE A 64 1.11 1.24 7.44
CA ILE A 64 0.87 2.30 8.44
C ILE A 64 1.68 3.56 8.14
N GLY A 65 2.94 3.42 7.74
CA GLY A 65 3.79 4.55 7.39
C GLY A 65 3.22 5.37 6.23
N ARG A 66 2.75 4.69 5.18
CA ARG A 66 2.11 5.30 4.01
C ARG A 66 0.76 5.93 4.35
N TYR A 67 -0.05 5.27 5.16
CA TYR A 67 -1.30 5.84 5.67
C TYR A 67 -1.06 7.15 6.44
N LYS A 68 -0.09 7.19 7.36
CA LYS A 68 0.25 8.42 8.10
C LYS A 68 0.70 9.54 7.18
N LYS A 69 1.42 9.22 6.10
CA LYS A 69 1.87 10.20 5.10
C LYS A 69 0.68 10.79 4.35
N LEU A 70 -0.19 9.95 3.81
CA LEU A 70 -1.37 10.35 3.03
C LEU A 70 -2.43 11.06 3.90
N LYS A 71 -2.56 10.67 5.17
CA LYS A 71 -3.43 11.34 6.14
C LYS A 71 -3.03 12.82 6.34
N ARG A 72 -1.73 13.15 6.28
CA ARG A 72 -1.25 14.54 6.37
C ARG A 72 -1.65 15.38 5.16
N SER A 73 -1.79 14.77 3.99
CA SER A 73 -2.26 15.44 2.77
C SER A 73 -3.77 15.33 2.57
N ALA A 74 -4.52 14.85 3.57
CA ALA A 74 -5.95 14.55 3.48
C ALA A 74 -6.33 13.61 2.31
N THR A 75 -5.37 12.82 1.82
CA THR A 75 -5.58 11.86 0.74
C THR A 75 -5.98 10.50 1.35
N PRO A 76 -7.17 9.97 1.07
CA PRO A 76 -7.56 8.65 1.54
C PRO A 76 -6.73 7.55 0.86
N MET A 77 -6.52 6.46 1.60
CA MET A 77 -5.75 5.29 1.17
C MET A 77 -6.61 4.04 1.28
N TYR A 78 -6.50 3.16 0.30
CA TYR A 78 -7.23 1.90 0.23
C TYR A 78 -6.33 0.72 -0.13
N ILE A 79 -6.78 -0.49 0.20
CA ILE A 79 -6.15 -1.75 -0.19
C ILE A 79 -7.08 -2.49 -1.16
N GLN A 80 -6.54 -3.07 -2.23
CA GLN A 80 -7.28 -3.96 -3.12
C GLN A 80 -6.52 -5.26 -3.37
N SER A 81 -7.27 -6.30 -3.68
CA SER A 81 -6.76 -7.59 -4.18
C SER A 81 -5.70 -8.31 -3.30
N PRO A 82 -5.74 -8.27 -1.94
CA PRO A 82 -4.87 -9.15 -1.17
C PRO A 82 -5.22 -10.61 -1.44
N ASP A 83 -4.22 -11.48 -1.52
CA ASP A 83 -4.46 -12.91 -1.48
C ASP A 83 -4.90 -13.36 -0.08
N PHE A 84 -5.27 -14.63 0.07
CA PHE A 84 -5.79 -15.15 1.34
C PHE A 84 -4.79 -15.00 2.51
N ALA A 85 -3.50 -15.17 2.26
CA ALA A 85 -2.48 -15.08 3.30
C ALA A 85 -2.30 -13.64 3.77
N ALA A 86 -2.17 -12.70 2.83
CA ALA A 86 -2.07 -11.27 3.12
C ALA A 86 -3.35 -10.76 3.80
N ASP A 87 -4.53 -11.11 3.28
CA ASP A 87 -5.83 -10.68 3.82
C ASP A 87 -6.02 -11.12 5.27
N LYS A 88 -5.58 -12.33 5.63
CA LYS A 88 -5.59 -12.83 7.01
C LYS A 88 -4.72 -11.98 7.93
N ILE A 89 -3.51 -11.62 7.51
CA ILE A 89 -2.58 -10.80 8.30
C ILE A 89 -3.11 -9.37 8.47
N LEU A 90 -3.66 -8.79 7.39
CA LEU A 90 -4.27 -7.46 7.41
C LEU A 90 -5.50 -7.44 8.35
N THR A 91 -6.33 -8.49 8.31
CA THR A 91 -7.48 -8.63 9.21
C THR A 91 -7.03 -8.75 10.67
N MET A 92 -6.09 -9.65 10.96
CA MET A 92 -5.59 -9.89 12.33
C MET A 92 -4.88 -8.67 12.92
N SER A 93 -4.20 -7.88 12.10
CA SER A 93 -3.55 -6.63 12.53
C SER A 93 -4.53 -5.48 12.75
N GLY A 94 -5.79 -5.63 12.36
CA GLY A 94 -6.82 -4.58 12.47
C GLY A 94 -6.63 -3.42 11.48
N ILE A 95 -5.75 -3.57 10.47
CA ILE A 95 -5.38 -2.45 9.59
C ILE A 95 -6.55 -1.92 8.76
N TYR A 96 -7.56 -2.76 8.49
CA TYR A 96 -8.76 -2.36 7.75
C TYR A 96 -9.60 -1.30 8.47
N SER A 97 -9.40 -1.11 9.78
CA SER A 97 -10.00 0.02 10.51
C SER A 97 -9.40 1.38 10.13
N LEU A 98 -8.18 1.39 9.59
CA LEU A 98 -7.45 2.59 9.17
C LEU A 98 -7.41 2.74 7.65
N ILE A 99 -7.21 1.63 6.94
CA ILE A 99 -7.01 1.57 5.49
C ILE A 99 -8.05 0.59 4.93
N PRO A 100 -9.24 1.06 4.51
CA PRO A 100 -10.30 0.16 4.08
C PRO A 100 -9.93 -0.67 2.85
N LYS A 101 -10.48 -1.88 2.77
CA LYS A 101 -10.43 -2.74 1.59
C LYS A 101 -11.49 -2.29 0.58
N LEU A 102 -11.14 -2.23 -0.70
CA LEU A 102 -12.08 -2.04 -1.82
C LEU A 102 -12.70 -3.35 -2.28
#